data_AF-A0A5C1EA60-F1
#
_entry.id   AF-A0A5C1EA60-F1
#
_cell.length_a   1.000
_cell.length_b   1.000
_cell.length_c   1.000
_cell.angle_alpha   90.00
_cell.angle_beta   90.00
_cell.angle_gamma   90.00
#
_symmetry.space_group_name_H-M   'P 1'
#
loop_
_entity.id
_entity.type
_entity.pdbx_description
1 polymer ?
#
loop_
_entity_poly.entity_id
_entity_poly.type
_entity_poly.pdbx_seq_one_letter_code
_entity_poly.pdbx_strand_id
1 'polypeptide(L)'
;MAVRHPLPETPRQSGISRRYAVKAAPVLILASALLAGCASPGPAGPPLPRAGTETVIAPAAPLPPPKPPLTWEEVKRLVKEKKTVDEIVAEARVRGGDLDLPPAKVLELTRQGLPVAVLDGIYALRQSAKETDCATRLLQREQDINRDAQKRQELSFQQGYQQGSMACRDPFYSPFPRWPYRRW
;
A
#
# COMPACT_ATOMS: atom_id res chain seq x y z
N MET A 1 13.07 42.66 23.66
CA MET A 1 13.82 41.51 24.23
C MET A 1 14.00 40.48 23.13
N ALA A 2 15.20 40.41 22.56
CA ALA A 2 15.55 39.49 21.48
C ALA A 2 16.80 38.73 21.90
N VAL A 3 16.67 37.42 22.14
CA VAL A 3 17.78 36.55 22.53
C VAL A 3 18.32 35.91 21.25
N ARG A 4 19.48 36.39 20.79
CA ARG A 4 20.27 35.74 19.74
C ARG A 4 21.08 34.62 20.39
N HIS A 5 20.87 33.38 19.97
CA HIS A 5 21.75 32.27 20.32
C HIS A 5 22.97 32.24 19.38
N PRO A 6 24.20 32.07 19.90
CA PRO A 6 25.41 31.92 19.09
C PRO A 6 25.56 30.48 18.54
N LEU A 7 26.05 30.38 17.31
CA LEU A 7 26.45 29.14 16.65
C LEU A 7 27.69 28.53 17.35
N PRO A 8 27.78 27.20 17.51
CA PRO A 8 29.01 26.56 17.92
C PRO A 8 29.96 26.39 16.73
N GLU A 9 31.10 27.08 16.80
CA GLU A 9 32.29 26.76 16.00
C GLU A 9 32.83 25.38 16.41
N THR A 10 33.23 24.57 15.42
CA THR A 10 34.00 23.34 15.67
C THR A 10 35.31 23.35 14.88
N PRO A 11 36.36 22.69 15.41
CA PRO A 11 37.73 23.10 15.23
C PRO A 11 38.43 22.54 13.98
N ARG A 12 39.25 23.42 13.40
CA ARG A 12 40.60 23.23 12.86
C ARG A 12 41.07 21.77 12.67
N GLN A 13 41.23 21.42 11.39
CA GLN A 13 42.01 20.27 10.93
C GLN A 13 43.47 20.34 11.43
N SER A 14 43.99 19.24 11.96
CA SER A 14 45.41 18.89 11.88
C SER A 14 45.55 17.38 12.00
N GLY A 15 46.03 16.76 10.92
CA GLY A 15 45.78 15.36 10.63
C GLY A 15 46.61 14.35 11.40
N ILE A 16 46.14 13.10 11.33
CA ILE A 16 46.90 11.91 11.65
C ILE A 16 46.57 10.86 10.58
N SER A 17 47.49 10.74 9.64
CA SER A 17 48.09 9.47 9.22
C SER A 17 47.22 8.46 8.46
N ARG A 18 47.21 8.60 7.12
CA ARG A 18 47.80 7.67 6.12
C ARG A 18 47.73 6.13 6.31
N ARG A 19 46.91 5.55 7.18
CA ARG A 19 46.92 4.10 7.46
C ARG A 19 45.58 3.36 7.34
N TYR A 20 44.53 4.00 6.82
CA TYR A 20 43.22 3.34 6.65
C TYR A 20 42.83 3.07 5.18
N ALA A 21 43.63 3.55 4.22
CA ALA A 21 43.30 3.45 2.79
C ALA A 21 43.42 2.03 2.20
N VAL A 22 44.02 1.06 2.90
CA VAL A 22 44.23 -0.30 2.34
C VAL A 22 43.20 -1.31 2.85
N LYS A 23 42.44 -1.03 3.91
CA LYS A 23 41.46 -1.99 4.48
C LYS A 23 39.99 -1.68 4.18
N ALA A 24 39.67 -0.47 3.70
CA ALA A 24 38.30 -0.10 3.32
C ALA A 24 37.94 -0.45 1.86
N ALA A 25 38.94 -0.77 1.02
CA ALA A 25 38.74 -1.10 -0.38
C ALA A 25 37.92 -2.39 -0.63
N PRO A 26 38.11 -3.52 0.08
CA PRO A 26 37.38 -4.73 -0.26
C PRO A 26 35.90 -4.68 0.14
N VAL A 27 35.54 -3.92 1.19
CA VAL A 27 34.15 -3.80 1.66
C VAL A 27 33.31 -2.95 0.70
N LEU A 28 33.92 -1.91 0.11
CA LEU A 28 33.23 -1.01 -0.82
C LEU A 28 33.05 -1.65 -2.21
N ILE A 29 33.93 -2.58 -2.60
CA ILE A 29 33.80 -3.38 -3.83
C ILE A 29 32.78 -4.52 -3.65
N LEU A 30 32.67 -5.11 -2.45
CA LEU A 30 31.67 -6.14 -2.17
C LEU A 30 30.24 -5.57 -2.12
N ALA A 31 30.08 -4.33 -1.63
CA ALA A 31 28.79 -3.64 -1.59
C ALA A 31 28.27 -3.25 -2.98
N SER A 32 29.15 -2.88 -3.92
CA SER A 32 28.75 -2.56 -5.30
C SER A 32 28.47 -3.79 -6.16
N ALA A 33 29.05 -4.95 -5.84
CA ALA A 33 28.74 -6.21 -6.52
C ALA A 33 27.32 -6.73 -6.22
N LEU A 34 26.76 -6.43 -5.04
CA LEU A 34 25.41 -6.86 -4.66
C LEU A 34 24.29 -6.07 -5.37
N LEU A 35 24.54 -4.84 -5.82
CA LEU A 35 23.55 -4.04 -6.56
C LEU A 35 23.52 -4.33 -8.07
N ALA A 36 24.56 -4.96 -8.63
CA ALA A 36 24.60 -5.34 -10.05
C ALA A 36 23.69 -6.54 -10.41
N GLY A 37 23.12 -7.22 -9.41
CA GLY A 37 22.24 -8.38 -9.60
C GLY A 37 20.75 -8.06 -9.81
N CYS A 38 20.31 -6.81 -9.65
CA CYS A 38 18.89 -6.46 -9.69
C CYS A 38 18.36 -6.05 -11.07
N ALA A 39 19.20 -6.12 -12.11
CA ALA A 39 18.82 -5.88 -13.50
C ALA A 39 19.22 -7.07 -14.38
N SER A 40 18.74 -8.27 -14.03
CA SER A 40 18.77 -9.41 -14.93
C SER A 40 17.56 -9.32 -15.87
N PRO A 41 17.70 -8.94 -17.15
CA PRO A 41 16.65 -9.19 -18.12
C PRO A 41 16.51 -10.70 -18.27
N GLY A 42 15.46 -11.26 -17.66
CA GLY A 42 15.12 -12.67 -17.85
C GLY A 42 14.95 -12.97 -19.34
N PRO A 43 15.25 -14.21 -19.79
CA PRO A 43 15.09 -14.59 -21.18
C PRO A 43 13.65 -14.29 -21.62
N ALA A 44 13.53 -13.52 -22.70
CA ALA A 44 12.24 -13.28 -23.34
C ALA A 44 11.63 -14.64 -23.69
N GLY A 45 10.58 -15.01 -22.95
CA GLY A 45 9.82 -16.23 -23.21
C GLY A 45 9.29 -16.24 -24.65
N PRO A 46 9.03 -17.43 -25.22
CA PRO A 46 8.52 -17.55 -26.57
C PRO A 46 7.23 -16.73 -26.74
N PRO A 47 6.99 -16.11 -27.92
CA PRO A 47 5.80 -15.32 -28.15
C PRO A 47 4.57 -16.19 -27.93
N LEU A 48 3.76 -15.82 -26.94
CA LEU A 48 2.47 -16.45 -26.67
C LEU A 48 1.62 -16.34 -27.94
N PRO A 49 1.07 -17.46 -28.47
CA PRO A 49 0.13 -17.39 -29.57
C PRO A 49 -1.04 -16.52 -29.14
N ARG A 50 -1.34 -15.46 -29.92
CA ARG A 50 -2.55 -14.67 -29.74
C ARG A 50 -3.73 -15.64 -29.85
N ALA A 51 -4.38 -15.92 -28.73
CA ALA A 51 -5.62 -16.66 -28.71
C ALA A 51 -6.60 -15.94 -29.65
N GLY A 52 -6.99 -16.64 -30.72
CA GLY A 52 -8.07 -16.18 -31.57
C GLY A 52 -9.29 -15.87 -30.73
N THR A 53 -9.99 -14.80 -31.08
CA THR A 53 -11.32 -14.45 -30.56
C THR A 53 -12.34 -15.46 -31.10
N GLU A 54 -12.12 -16.75 -30.84
CA GLU A 54 -13.08 -17.79 -31.15
C GLU A 54 -13.81 -18.12 -29.85
N THR A 55 -15.07 -17.73 -29.87
CA THR A 55 -16.13 -17.99 -28.91
C THR A 55 -16.15 -19.43 -28.44
N VAL A 56 -15.43 -19.74 -27.36
CA VAL A 56 -15.74 -20.90 -26.51
C VAL A 56 -16.72 -20.44 -25.45
N ILE A 57 -17.98 -20.26 -25.86
CA ILE A 57 -19.11 -20.30 -24.93
C ILE A 57 -19.29 -21.77 -24.59
N ALA A 58 -18.41 -22.32 -23.76
CA ALA A 58 -18.72 -23.54 -23.04
C ALA A 58 -19.89 -23.18 -22.11
N PRO A 59 -20.99 -23.96 -22.08
CA PRO A 59 -22.05 -23.72 -21.12
C PRO A 59 -21.42 -23.81 -19.73
N ALA A 60 -21.36 -22.67 -19.05
CA ALA A 60 -20.80 -22.55 -17.73
C ALA A 60 -21.44 -23.64 -16.87
N ALA A 61 -20.64 -24.62 -16.44
CA ALA A 61 -21.10 -25.57 -15.44
C ALA A 61 -21.75 -24.77 -14.31
N PRO A 62 -22.96 -25.13 -13.86
CA PRO A 62 -23.64 -24.38 -12.82
C PRO A 62 -22.69 -24.27 -11.63
N LEU A 63 -22.30 -23.03 -11.31
CA LEU A 63 -21.45 -22.74 -10.16
C LEU A 63 -22.10 -23.41 -8.95
N PRO A 64 -21.35 -24.18 -8.13
CA PRO A 64 -21.92 -24.82 -6.96
C PRO A 64 -22.57 -23.75 -6.07
N PRO A 65 -23.73 -24.05 -5.47
CA PRO A 65 -24.44 -23.07 -4.66
C PRO A 65 -23.52 -22.54 -3.55
N PRO A 66 -23.60 -21.23 -3.23
CA PRO A 66 -22.75 -20.65 -2.20
C PRO A 66 -22.94 -21.42 -0.89
N LYS A 67 -21.84 -21.94 -0.35
CA LYS A 67 -21.89 -22.65 0.93
C LYS A 67 -22.43 -21.70 2.00
N PRO A 68 -23.34 -22.16 2.87
CA PRO A 68 -23.87 -21.33 3.94
C PRO A 68 -22.74 -20.84 4.85
N PRO A 69 -22.88 -19.64 5.46
CA PRO A 69 -21.88 -19.09 6.38
C PRO A 69 -21.60 -20.09 7.51
N LEU A 70 -20.36 -20.13 7.96
CA LEU A 70 -19.93 -21.06 8.99
C LEU A 70 -20.52 -20.64 10.35
N THR A 71 -21.21 -21.56 11.02
CA THR A 71 -21.79 -21.36 12.36
C THR A 71 -21.06 -22.21 13.41
N TRP A 72 -21.23 -21.89 14.69
CA TRP A 72 -20.63 -22.66 15.79
C TRP A 72 -21.07 -24.13 15.82
N GLU A 73 -22.30 -24.44 15.42
CA GLU A 73 -22.78 -25.82 15.30
C GLU A 73 -22.04 -26.57 14.19
N GLU A 74 -21.76 -25.89 13.08
CA GLU A 74 -21.00 -26.46 11.97
C GLU A 74 -19.54 -26.69 12.37
N VAL A 75 -18.90 -25.75 13.07
CA VAL A 75 -17.55 -25.92 13.63
C VAL A 75 -17.49 -27.14 14.54
N LYS A 76 -18.49 -27.34 15.40
CA LYS A 76 -18.61 -28.55 16.23
C LYS A 76 -18.68 -29.82 15.40
N ARG A 77 -19.43 -29.80 14.29
CA ARG A 77 -19.50 -30.94 13.38
C ARG A 77 -18.14 -31.24 12.74
N LEU A 78 -17.44 -30.22 12.25
CA LEU A 78 -16.11 -30.37 11.65
C LEU A 78 -15.07 -30.93 12.63
N VAL A 79 -15.12 -30.50 13.89
CA VAL A 79 -14.27 -31.06 14.96
C VAL A 79 -14.62 -32.53 15.23
N LYS A 80 -15.91 -32.89 15.26
CA LYS A 80 -16.35 -34.29 15.41
C LYS A 80 -15.94 -35.17 14.23
N GLU A 81 -15.89 -34.61 13.03
CA GLU A 81 -15.36 -35.23 11.81
C GLU A 81 -13.82 -35.40 11.85
N LYS A 82 -13.16 -34.99 12.95
CA LYS A 82 -11.70 -35.04 13.14
C LYS A 82 -10.89 -34.24 12.10
N LYS A 83 -11.50 -33.20 11.52
CA LYS A 83 -10.76 -32.24 10.68
C LYS A 83 -9.68 -31.54 11.50
N THR A 84 -8.59 -31.18 10.84
CA THR A 84 -7.49 -30.47 11.48
C THR A 84 -7.86 -29.01 11.77
N VAL A 85 -7.14 -28.38 12.69
CA VAL A 85 -7.35 -26.97 13.04
C VAL A 85 -7.22 -26.08 11.80
N ASP A 86 -6.19 -26.32 10.98
CA ASP A 86 -5.92 -25.54 9.77
C ASP A 86 -7.02 -25.70 8.71
N GLU A 87 -7.58 -26.90 8.56
CA GLU A 87 -8.72 -27.14 7.65
C GLU A 87 -9.97 -26.39 8.10
N ILE A 88 -10.25 -26.38 9.41
CA ILE A 88 -11.40 -25.65 9.97
C ILE A 88 -11.22 -24.15 9.78
N VAL A 89 -10.03 -23.61 10.03
CA VAL A 89 -9.72 -22.18 9.83
C VAL A 89 -9.76 -21.81 8.36
N ALA A 90 -9.26 -22.66 7.45
CA ALA A 90 -9.35 -22.45 6.01
C ALA A 90 -10.81 -22.47 5.54
N GLU A 91 -11.61 -23.41 6.03
CA GLU A 91 -13.04 -23.47 5.73
C GLU A 91 -13.79 -22.24 6.28
N ALA A 92 -13.43 -21.75 7.46
CA ALA A 92 -13.93 -20.49 8.03
C ALA A 92 -13.56 -19.28 7.18
N ARG A 93 -12.33 -19.25 6.63
CA ARG A 93 -11.87 -18.18 5.74
C ARG A 93 -12.64 -18.14 4.42
N VAL A 94 -12.96 -19.31 3.86
CA VAL A 94 -13.67 -19.43 2.57
C VAL A 94 -15.16 -19.17 2.70
N ARG A 95 -15.81 -19.80 3.68
CA ARG A 95 -17.26 -19.68 3.89
C ARG A 95 -17.63 -18.34 4.51
N GLY A 96 -16.70 -17.73 5.25
CA GLY A 96 -16.98 -16.59 6.10
C GLY A 96 -18.02 -16.93 7.18
N GLY A 97 -18.46 -15.92 7.90
CA GLY A 97 -19.46 -16.02 8.96
C GLY A 97 -19.11 -15.12 10.12
N ASP A 98 -20.14 -14.57 10.78
CA ASP A 98 -19.93 -13.80 12.01
C ASP A 98 -19.82 -14.76 13.20
N LEU A 99 -18.63 -15.35 13.29
CA LEU A 99 -18.21 -16.17 14.41
C LEU A 99 -17.71 -15.26 15.53
N ASP A 100 -18.63 -14.46 16.10
CA ASP A 100 -18.25 -13.61 17.23
C ASP A 100 -17.94 -14.47 18.45
N LEU A 101 -16.83 -14.12 19.11
CA LEU A 101 -16.23 -14.91 20.17
C LEU A 101 -16.10 -14.07 21.45
N PRO A 102 -17.23 -13.67 22.09
CA PRO A 102 -17.14 -12.98 23.36
C PRO A 102 -16.52 -13.91 24.41
N PRO A 103 -15.79 -13.38 25.41
CA PRO A 103 -15.04 -14.21 26.38
C PRO A 103 -15.92 -15.24 27.10
N ALA A 104 -17.17 -14.89 27.39
CA ALA A 104 -18.14 -15.80 27.99
C ALA A 104 -18.47 -17.00 27.08
N LYS A 105 -18.53 -16.78 25.76
CA LYS A 105 -18.83 -17.82 24.77
C LYS A 105 -17.66 -18.78 24.57
N VAL A 106 -16.42 -18.30 24.70
CA VAL A 106 -15.22 -19.16 24.65
C VAL A 106 -15.33 -20.26 25.69
N LEU A 107 -15.64 -19.90 26.94
CA LEU A 107 -15.80 -20.85 28.04
C LEU A 107 -16.93 -21.85 27.80
N GLU A 108 -18.07 -21.39 27.27
CA GLU A 108 -19.18 -22.28 26.90
C GLU A 108 -18.78 -23.27 25.80
N LEU A 109 -18.07 -22.82 24.77
CA LEU A 109 -17.65 -23.66 23.65
C LEU A 109 -16.57 -24.66 24.07
N THR A 110 -15.63 -24.26 24.94
CA THR A 110 -14.66 -25.20 25.52
C THR A 110 -15.36 -26.25 26.39
N ARG A 111 -16.38 -25.87 27.17
CA ARG A 111 -17.22 -26.83 27.91
C ARG A 111 -18.00 -27.79 27.00
N GLN A 112 -18.35 -27.35 25.79
CA GLN A 112 -18.97 -28.17 24.76
C GLN A 112 -17.98 -29.09 24.02
N GLY A 113 -16.71 -29.09 24.41
CA GLY A 113 -15.68 -29.96 23.85
C GLY A 113 -15.01 -29.41 22.58
N LEU A 114 -15.14 -28.12 22.27
CA LEU A 114 -14.30 -27.53 21.23
C LEU A 114 -12.87 -27.38 21.74
N PRO A 115 -11.86 -27.82 20.95
CA PRO A 115 -10.46 -27.62 21.29
C PRO A 115 -10.12 -26.12 21.24
N VAL A 116 -9.34 -25.67 22.23
CA VAL A 116 -8.91 -24.26 22.35
C VAL A 116 -8.15 -23.80 21.12
N ALA A 117 -7.33 -24.66 20.52
CA ALA A 117 -6.57 -24.34 19.30
C ALA A 117 -7.45 -23.91 18.11
N VAL A 118 -8.66 -24.49 17.97
CA VAL A 118 -9.61 -24.08 16.91
C VAL A 118 -10.20 -22.70 17.22
N LEU A 119 -10.53 -22.45 18.48
CA LEU A 119 -11.05 -21.15 18.92
C LEU A 119 -10.02 -20.04 18.71
N ASP A 120 -8.75 -20.30 19.08
CA ASP A 120 -7.63 -19.38 18.88
C ASP A 120 -7.37 -19.11 17.39
N GLY A 121 -7.41 -20.16 16.55
CA GLY A 121 -7.24 -20.02 15.10
C GLY A 121 -8.32 -19.15 14.46
N ILE A 122 -9.58 -19.33 14.87
CA ILE A 122 -10.70 -18.49 14.40
C ILE A 122 -10.56 -17.05 14.91
N TYR A 123 -10.13 -16.87 16.16
CA TYR A 123 -9.87 -15.54 16.71
C TYR A 123 -8.76 -14.81 15.95
N ALA A 124 -7.63 -15.49 15.69
CA ALA A 124 -6.51 -14.94 14.92
C ALA A 124 -6.91 -14.57 13.50
N LEU A 125 -7.72 -15.41 12.83
CA LEU A 125 -8.26 -15.12 11.51
C LEU A 125 -9.07 -13.81 11.51
N ARG A 126 -9.97 -13.64 12.48
CA ARG A 126 -10.80 -12.42 12.62
C ARG A 126 -9.96 -11.19 12.93
N GLN A 127 -8.94 -11.33 13.77
CA GLN A 127 -8.04 -10.23 14.08
C GLN A 127 -7.25 -9.79 12.84
N SER A 128 -6.75 -10.74 12.04
CA SER A 128 -6.07 -10.44 10.78
C SER A 128 -6.98 -9.74 9.76
N ALA A 129 -8.28 -10.10 9.72
CA ALA A 129 -9.26 -9.44 8.87
C ALA A 129 -9.49 -7.99 9.30
N LYS A 130 -9.67 -7.74 10.61
CA LYS A 130 -9.83 -6.39 11.16
C LYS A 130 -8.62 -5.49 10.89
N GLU A 131 -7.42 -6.04 11.02
CA GLU A 131 -6.17 -5.34 10.73
C GLU A 131 -6.09 -4.97 9.24
N THR A 132 -6.43 -5.92 8.36
CA THR A 132 -6.48 -5.69 6.91
C THR A 132 -7.51 -4.64 6.54
N ASP A 133 -8.70 -4.66 7.14
CA ASP A 133 -9.75 -3.66 6.94
C ASP A 133 -9.32 -2.28 7.42
N CYS A 134 -8.61 -2.21 8.55
CA CYS A 134 -8.03 -0.97 9.05
C CYS A 134 -6.98 -0.42 8.08
N ALA A 135 -6.04 -1.26 7.64
CA ALA A 135 -5.01 -0.89 6.68
C ALA A 135 -5.63 -0.41 5.36
N THR A 136 -6.65 -1.10 4.86
CA THR A 136 -7.36 -0.75 3.63
C THR A 136 -8.04 0.62 3.76
N ARG A 137 -8.72 0.89 4.89
CA ARG A 137 -9.34 2.20 5.14
C ARG A 137 -8.33 3.34 5.26
N LEU A 138 -7.14 3.07 5.83
CA LEU A 138 -6.06 4.06 5.87
C LEU A 138 -5.52 4.36 4.48
N LEU A 139 -5.27 3.33 3.67
CA LEU A 139 -4.81 3.49 2.28
C LEU A 139 -5.83 4.25 1.44
N GLN A 140 -7.12 3.95 1.59
CA GLN A 140 -8.19 4.69 0.89
C GLN A 140 -8.17 6.18 1.24
N ARG A 141 -8.07 6.50 2.54
CA ARG A 141 -7.99 7.91 2.98
C ARG A 141 -6.76 8.62 2.44
N GLU A 142 -5.61 7.95 2.43
CA GLU A 142 -4.37 8.52 1.89
C GLU A 142 -4.47 8.75 0.38
N GLN A 143 -5.07 7.82 -0.35
CA GLN A 143 -5.35 7.98 -1.78
C GLN A 143 -6.29 9.17 -2.05
N ASP A 144 -7.34 9.33 -1.25
CA ASP A 144 -8.28 10.45 -1.38
C ASP A 144 -7.59 11.80 -1.14
N ILE A 145 -6.77 11.89 -0.08
CA ILE A 145 -5.98 13.10 0.23
C ILE A 145 -5.03 13.43 -0.92
N ASN A 146 -4.30 12.44 -1.43
CA ASN A 146 -3.36 12.64 -2.53
C ASN A 146 -4.07 13.07 -3.82
N ARG A 147 -5.22 12.46 -4.10
CA ARG A 147 -6.05 12.82 -5.27
C ARG A 147 -6.57 14.26 -5.17
N ASP A 148 -7.01 14.68 -3.99
CA ASP A 148 -7.50 16.05 -3.80
C ASP A 148 -6.36 17.07 -3.80
N ALA A 149 -5.17 16.73 -3.28
CA ALA A 149 -3.98 17.55 -3.42
C ALA A 149 -3.59 17.74 -4.89
N GLN A 150 -3.61 16.67 -5.69
CA GLN A 150 -3.35 16.72 -7.14
C GLN A 150 -4.35 17.64 -7.86
N LYS A 151 -5.65 17.45 -7.62
CA LYS A 151 -6.69 18.34 -8.20
C LYS A 151 -6.47 19.80 -7.83
N ARG A 152 -6.12 20.10 -6.58
CA ARG A 152 -5.84 21.48 -6.14
C ARG A 152 -4.63 22.05 -6.87
N GLN A 153 -3.59 21.26 -7.05
CA GLN A 153 -2.40 21.67 -7.79
C GLN A 153 -2.74 21.97 -9.25
N GLU A 154 -3.48 21.09 -9.92
CA GLU A 154 -3.95 21.29 -11.30
C GLU A 154 -4.82 22.54 -11.44
N LEU A 155 -5.77 22.75 -10.52
CA LEU A 155 -6.61 23.95 -10.51
C LEU A 155 -5.80 25.23 -10.29
N SER A 156 -4.82 25.21 -9.37
CA SER A 156 -3.94 26.36 -9.13
C SER A 156 -3.11 26.71 -10.36
N PHE A 157 -2.62 25.70 -11.08
CA PHE A 157 -1.89 25.88 -12.33
C PHE A 157 -2.80 26.47 -13.40
N GLN A 158 -3.99 25.90 -13.61
CA GLN A 158 -4.94 26.39 -14.60
C GLN A 158 -5.38 27.84 -14.31
N GLN A 159 -5.65 28.18 -13.06
CA GLN A 159 -5.99 29.54 -12.64
C GLN A 159 -4.83 30.52 -12.90
N GLY A 160 -3.60 30.14 -12.58
CA GLY A 160 -2.41 30.95 -12.89
C GLY A 160 -2.25 31.23 -14.39
N TYR A 161 -2.48 30.22 -15.24
CA TYR A 161 -2.46 30.39 -16.71
C TYR A 161 -3.59 31.30 -17.22
N GLN A 162 -4.81 31.17 -16.68
CA GLN A 162 -5.91 32.04 -17.07
C GLN A 162 -5.68 33.50 -16.64
N GLN A 163 -5.19 33.73 -15.41
CA GLN A 163 -4.89 35.09 -14.95
C GLN A 163 -3.71 35.72 -15.71
N GLY A 164 -2.64 34.95 -15.96
CA GLY A 164 -1.50 35.42 -16.77
C GLY A 164 -1.85 35.68 -18.24
N SER A 165 -2.73 34.87 -18.82
CA SER A 165 -3.20 35.11 -20.20
C SER A 165 -4.18 36.27 -20.31
N MET A 166 -5.01 36.55 -19.29
CA MET A 166 -5.84 37.75 -19.24
C MET A 166 -5.00 39.02 -19.16
N ALA A 167 -3.93 39.03 -18.34
CA ALA A 167 -3.01 40.16 -18.26
C ALA A 167 -2.34 40.49 -19.61
N CYS A 168 -2.14 39.50 -20.47
CA CYS A 168 -1.57 39.69 -21.82
C CYS A 168 -2.63 39.96 -22.90
N ARG A 169 -3.93 39.71 -22.63
CA ARG A 169 -5.01 39.80 -23.63
C ARG A 169 -5.82 41.09 -23.55
N ASP A 170 -5.74 41.83 -22.45
CA ASP A 170 -6.35 43.15 -22.32
C ASP A 170 -5.43 44.24 -22.91
N PRO A 171 -5.82 44.94 -24.00
CA PRO A 171 -5.02 46.01 -24.60
C PRO A 171 -4.74 47.17 -23.65
N PHE A 172 -5.52 47.31 -22.57
CA PHE A 172 -5.40 48.37 -21.58
C PHE A 172 -4.57 47.94 -20.35
N TYR A 173 -4.21 46.66 -20.21
CA TYR A 173 -3.43 46.12 -19.08
C TYR A 173 -2.00 45.76 -19.49
N SER A 174 -1.35 46.62 -20.30
CA SER A 174 0.09 46.52 -20.56
C SER A 174 0.86 47.17 -19.40
N PRO A 175 1.80 46.47 -18.73
CA PRO A 175 2.64 47.07 -17.68
C PRO A 175 3.61 48.14 -18.20
N PHE A 176 3.67 48.36 -19.51
CA PHE A 176 4.43 49.45 -20.12
C PHE A 176 3.51 50.61 -20.48
N PRO A 177 3.69 51.81 -19.90
CA PRO A 177 3.01 53.01 -20.35
C PRO A 177 3.42 53.27 -21.81
N ARG A 178 2.45 53.21 -22.73
CA ARG A 178 2.65 53.68 -24.11
C ARG A 178 2.88 55.19 -24.05
N TRP A 179 4.14 55.60 -24.01
CA TRP A 179 4.51 56.99 -24.17
C TRP A 179 4.08 57.44 -25.57
N PRO A 180 3.26 58.50 -25.70
CA PRO A 180 2.93 59.03 -27.01
C PRO A 180 4.18 59.71 -27.53
N TYR A 181 4.85 59.08 -28.50
CA TYR A 181 5.86 59.77 -29.30
C TYR A 181 5.15 60.93 -30.01
N ARG A 182 5.30 62.16 -29.51
CA ARG A 182 4.98 63.37 -30.26
C ARG A 182 5.88 63.40 -31.48
N ARG A 183 5.28 63.14 -32.64
CA ARG A 183 5.91 63.37 -33.93
C ARG A 183 5.82 64.89 -34.20
N TRP A 184 6.97 65.55 -34.26
CA TRP A 184 7.11 66.93 -34.71
C TRP A 184 7.10 66.97 -36.24
#